data_AF-A0A3C1UML0-F1
#
_entry.id   AF-A0A3C1UML0-F1
#
_cell.length_a   1.000
_cell.length_b   1.000
_cell.length_c   1.000
_cell.angle_alpha   90.00
_cell.angle_beta   90.00
_cell.angle_gamma   90.00
#
_symmetry.space_group_name_H-M   'P 1'
#
loop_
_entity.id
_entity.type
_entity.pdbx_description
1 polymer ?
#
loop_
_entity_poly.entity_id
_entity_poly.type
_entity_poly.pdbx_seq_one_letter_code
_entity_poly.pdbx_strand_id
1 'polypeptide(L)'
;LGRLRVQECERVKALKTELTKCGAQVEEHGDTLKIHPGRLHGASIDTYNDHRMAMCFSVVGTQIPGIVIKNPACVKKTFPNFFLKLASPAPEGLSMKICNASTGELLSPNDLIA
;
A
#
# COMPACT_ATOMS: atom_id res chain seq x y z
N LEU A 1 -17.60 1.06 -3.52
CA LEU A 1 -16.84 2.32 -3.37
C LEU A 1 -17.49 3.36 -2.45
N GLY A 2 -18.82 3.47 -2.32
CA GLY A 2 -19.49 4.53 -1.53
C GLY A 2 -18.87 4.86 -0.17
N ARG A 3 -18.53 3.86 0.67
CA ARG A 3 -17.87 4.11 1.97
C ARG A 3 -16.48 4.73 1.86
N LEU A 4 -15.71 4.39 0.82
CA LEU A 4 -14.34 4.90 0.60
C LEU A 4 -14.33 6.39 0.25
N ARG A 5 -15.42 6.90 -0.33
CA ARG A 5 -15.56 8.30 -0.72
C ARG A 5 -15.74 9.26 0.47
N VAL A 6 -16.19 8.74 1.61
CA VAL A 6 -16.54 9.51 2.82
C VAL A 6 -15.60 9.21 4.00
N GLN A 7 -14.34 8.90 3.70
CA GLN A 7 -13.33 8.60 4.71
C GLN A 7 -12.57 9.90 5.07
N GLU A 8 -11.36 9.78 5.61
CA GLU A 8 -10.50 10.94 5.91
C GLU A 8 -10.21 11.79 4.67
N CYS A 9 -10.24 11.16 3.49
CA CYS A 9 -10.36 11.83 2.20
C CYS A 9 -11.34 11.09 1.29
N GLU A 10 -11.62 11.66 0.12
CA GLU A 10 -12.25 10.93 -1.00
C GLU A 10 -11.20 9.94 -1.54
N ARG A 11 -11.17 8.72 -0.98
CA ARG A 11 -10.13 7.73 -1.29
C ARG A 11 -10.18 7.21 -2.71
N VAL A 12 -11.33 7.24 -3.38
CA VAL A 12 -11.47 6.73 -4.75
C VAL A 12 -10.75 7.66 -5.71
N LYS A 13 -11.03 8.95 -5.60
CA LYS A 13 -10.39 10.04 -6.32
C LYS A 13 -8.91 10.10 -5.98
N ALA A 14 -8.55 9.97 -4.70
CA ALA A 14 -7.15 9.97 -4.27
C ALA A 14 -6.40 8.77 -4.88
N LEU A 15 -6.90 7.54 -4.76
CA LEU A 15 -6.29 6.35 -5.38
C LEU A 15 -6.16 6.50 -6.88
N LYS A 16 -7.22 6.91 -7.58
CA LYS A 16 -7.19 7.13 -9.03
C LYS A 16 -6.13 8.15 -9.42
N THR A 17 -6.07 9.29 -8.72
CA THR A 17 -5.11 10.36 -9.00
C THR A 17 -3.68 9.89 -8.80
N GLU A 18 -3.38 9.33 -7.62
CA GLU A 18 -2.03 8.96 -7.25
C GLU A 18 -1.52 7.73 -8.01
N LEU A 19 -2.37 6.75 -8.32
CA LEU A 19 -2.00 5.62 -9.19
C LEU A 19 -1.75 6.08 -10.63
N THR A 20 -2.53 7.02 -11.14
CA THR A 20 -2.31 7.60 -12.48
C THR A 20 -0.97 8.34 -12.55
N LYS A 21 -0.58 9.06 -11.48
CA LYS A 21 0.76 9.67 -11.39
C LYS A 21 1.89 8.63 -11.44
N CYS A 22 1.65 7.42 -10.94
CA CYS A 22 2.59 6.30 -11.04
C CYS A 22 2.57 5.59 -12.42
N GLY A 23 1.79 6.08 -13.38
CA GLY A 23 1.66 5.50 -14.71
C GLY A 23 0.62 4.38 -14.82
N ALA A 24 -0.18 4.11 -13.78
CA ALA A 24 -1.24 3.11 -13.85
C ALA A 24 -2.43 3.63 -14.69
N GLN A 25 -3.01 2.76 -15.52
CA GLN A 25 -4.33 3.01 -16.10
C GLN A 25 -5.41 2.61 -15.09
N VAL A 26 -6.20 3.58 -14.64
CA VAL A 26 -7.27 3.39 -13.66
C VAL A 26 -8.59 3.92 -14.19
N GLU A 27 -9.57 3.04 -14.26
CA GLU A 27 -10.93 3.35 -14.70
C GLU A 27 -11.90 3.25 -13.54
N GLU A 28 -12.82 4.19 -13.47
CA GLU A 28 -13.87 4.22 -12.46
C GLU A 28 -15.20 4.01 -13.17
N HIS A 29 -15.90 2.92 -12.83
CA HIS A 29 -17.16 2.53 -13.45
C HIS A 29 -18.19 2.27 -12.35
N GLY A 30 -19.07 3.24 -12.10
CA GLY A 30 -20.07 3.17 -11.03
C GLY A 30 -19.43 2.99 -9.66
N ASP A 31 -19.70 1.85 -9.01
CA ASP A 31 -19.16 1.50 -7.69
C ASP A 31 -17.93 0.58 -7.76
N THR A 32 -17.20 0.63 -8.88
CA THR A 32 -15.99 -0.18 -9.14
C THR A 32 -14.82 0.70 -9.57
N LEU A 33 -13.62 0.38 -9.08
CA LEU A 33 -12.35 0.94 -9.55
C LEU A 33 -11.56 -0.20 -10.21
N LYS A 34 -11.36 -0.11 -11.52
CA LYS A 34 -10.61 -1.09 -12.31
C LYS A 34 -9.20 -0.57 -12.56
N ILE A 35 -8.21 -1.34 -12.15
CA ILE A 35 -6.79 -1.02 -12.32
C ILE A 35 -6.22 -2.02 -13.32
N HIS A 36 -5.61 -1.53 -14.38
CA HIS A 36 -5.06 -2.37 -15.45
C HIS A 36 -3.57 -2.67 -15.18
N PRO A 37 -3.10 -3.91 -15.46
CA PRO A 37 -1.68 -4.21 -15.44
C PRO A 37 -0.91 -3.30 -16.41
N GLY A 38 0.27 -2.84 -16.00
CA GLY A 38 1.08 -1.95 -16.81
C GLY A 38 2.43 -1.64 -16.15
N ARG A 39 3.29 -0.94 -16.89
CA ARG A 39 4.57 -0.48 -16.35
C ARG A 39 4.34 0.74 -15.47
N LEU A 40 4.73 0.62 -14.21
CA LEU A 40 4.63 1.70 -13.25
C LEU A 40 5.98 2.42 -13.10
N HIS A 41 5.94 3.65 -12.59
CA HIS A 41 7.11 4.45 -12.27
C HIS A 41 6.91 5.24 -10.96
N GLY A 42 8.02 5.71 -10.40
CA GLY A 42 8.01 6.56 -9.21
C GLY A 42 7.26 7.88 -9.44
N ALA A 43 6.66 8.40 -8.37
CA ALA A 43 5.94 9.66 -8.34
C ALA A 43 5.89 10.24 -6.93
N SER A 44 5.64 11.55 -6.82
CA SER A 44 5.38 12.20 -5.53
C SER A 44 3.90 12.11 -5.16
N ILE A 45 3.64 11.50 -4.01
CA ILE A 45 2.31 11.10 -3.55
C ILE A 45 1.77 12.08 -2.53
N ASP A 46 0.62 12.66 -2.84
CA ASP A 46 -0.17 13.46 -1.92
C ASP A 46 -0.99 12.51 -1.02
N THR A 47 -0.90 12.66 0.31
CA THR A 47 -1.54 11.72 1.25
C THR A 47 -2.93 12.15 1.69
N TYR A 48 -3.32 13.40 1.42
CA TYR A 48 -4.62 13.97 1.80
C TYR A 48 -4.93 13.88 3.30
N ASN A 49 -3.90 13.89 4.15
CA ASN A 49 -3.98 13.63 5.59
C ASN A 49 -4.59 12.26 5.96
N ASP A 50 -4.63 11.34 5.01
CA ASP A 50 -5.14 9.99 5.19
C ASP A 50 -3.99 9.01 5.43
N HIS A 51 -3.97 8.41 6.62
CA HIS A 51 -2.94 7.45 7.02
C HIS A 51 -2.88 6.22 6.10
N ARG A 52 -4.03 5.78 5.57
CA ARG A 52 -4.10 4.62 4.67
C ARG A 52 -3.55 4.94 3.29
N MET A 53 -3.74 6.16 2.80
CA MET A 53 -3.09 6.61 1.56
C MET A 53 -1.57 6.60 1.71
N ALA A 54 -1.05 7.15 2.81
CA ALA A 54 0.39 7.12 3.08
C ALA A 54 0.95 5.69 3.17
N MET A 55 0.31 4.81 3.95
CA MET A 55 0.76 3.41 4.11
C MET A 55 0.67 2.63 2.80
N CYS A 56 -0.43 2.77 2.06
CA CYS A 56 -0.65 2.06 0.79
C CYS A 56 0.45 2.37 -0.23
N PHE A 57 0.74 3.64 -0.48
CA PHE A 57 1.79 4.01 -1.44
C PHE A 57 3.21 3.73 -0.92
N SER A 58 3.39 3.63 0.40
CA SER A 58 4.68 3.17 0.95
C SER A 58 4.95 1.70 0.62
N VAL A 59 3.91 0.85 0.61
CA VAL A 59 4.02 -0.55 0.14
C VAL A 59 4.35 -0.58 -1.36
N VAL A 60 3.71 0.26 -2.17
CA VAL A 60 4.05 0.39 -3.60
C VAL A 60 5.54 0.76 -3.79
N GLY A 61 6.06 1.65 -2.93
CA GLY A 61 7.47 2.07 -2.95
C GLY A 61 8.49 0.99 -2.60
N THR A 62 8.08 -0.18 -2.07
CA THR A 62 9.01 -1.30 -1.85
C THR A 62 9.35 -2.03 -3.14
N GLN A 63 8.46 -1.96 -4.13
CA GLN A 63 8.64 -2.60 -5.44
C GLN A 63 8.99 -1.59 -6.54
N ILE A 64 8.55 -0.34 -6.40
CA ILE A 64 8.66 0.69 -7.45
C ILE A 64 9.59 1.80 -6.96
N PRO A 65 10.81 1.91 -7.54
CA PRO A 65 11.74 2.97 -7.19
C PRO A 65 11.18 4.37 -7.48
N GLY A 66 11.52 5.34 -6.63
CA GLY A 66 11.22 6.76 -6.85
C GLY A 66 9.85 7.24 -6.33
N ILE A 67 9.14 6.43 -5.53
CA ILE A 67 7.96 6.89 -4.81
C ILE A 67 8.36 7.84 -3.66
N VAL A 68 7.73 9.01 -3.58
CA VAL A 68 7.99 10.03 -2.54
C VAL A 68 6.69 10.36 -1.81
N ILE A 69 6.58 10.01 -0.52
CA ILE A 69 5.40 10.31 0.31
C ILE A 69 5.52 11.71 0.92
N LYS A 70 4.62 12.66 0.56
CA LYS A 70 4.76 14.07 0.98
C LYS A 70 4.41 14.36 2.44
N ASN A 71 3.47 13.63 3.04
CA ASN A 71 3.11 13.79 4.45
C ASN A 71 3.08 12.42 5.16
N PRO A 72 4.25 11.83 5.46
CA PRO A 72 4.34 10.53 6.10
C PRO A 72 3.84 10.56 7.56
N ALA A 73 3.82 11.71 8.22
CA ALA A 73 3.46 11.82 9.63
C ALA A 73 1.99 11.44 9.92
N CYS A 74 1.10 11.47 8.93
CA CYS A 74 -0.31 11.09 9.12
C CYS A 74 -0.49 9.64 9.57
N VAL A 75 0.47 8.75 9.30
CA VAL A 75 0.43 7.34 9.75
C VAL A 75 0.37 7.19 11.26
N LYS A 76 0.85 8.20 12.01
CA LYS A 76 0.85 8.21 13.48
C LYS A 76 -0.52 8.06 14.11
N LYS A 77 -1.59 8.37 13.36
CA LYS A 77 -2.97 8.19 13.82
C LYS A 77 -3.28 6.75 14.22
N THR A 78 -2.74 5.77 13.50
CA THR A 78 -3.06 4.35 13.72
C THR A 78 -1.82 3.48 13.87
N PHE A 79 -0.69 3.89 13.30
CA PHE A 79 0.54 3.10 13.32
C PHE A 79 1.78 4.02 13.43
N PRO A 80 2.07 4.55 14.62
CA PRO A 80 3.18 5.48 14.87
C PRO A 80 4.55 5.02 14.36
N ASN A 81 4.83 3.72 14.43
CA ASN A 81 6.11 3.12 14.06
C ASN A 81 6.10 2.48 12.66
N PHE A 82 5.14 2.84 11.80
CA PHE A 82 4.95 2.21 10.49
C PHE A 82 6.23 2.21 9.64
N PHE A 83 6.86 3.37 9.43
CA PHE A 83 8.06 3.46 8.58
C PHE A 83 9.27 2.74 9.18
N LEU A 84 9.38 2.71 10.52
CA LEU A 84 10.41 1.92 11.19
C LEU A 84 10.21 0.43 10.90
N LYS A 85 8.96 -0.06 10.96
CA LYS A 85 8.62 -1.45 10.63
C LYS A 85 8.79 -1.77 9.16
N LEU A 86 8.41 -0.87 8.26
CA LEU A 86 8.57 -1.06 6.82
C LEU A 86 10.05 -1.15 6.42
N ALA A 87 10.93 -0.40 7.09
CA ALA A 87 12.37 -0.42 6.85
C ALA A 87 13.11 -1.50 7.66
N SER A 88 12.41 -2.24 8.52
CA SER A 88 13.05 -3.28 9.34
C SER A 88 13.45 -4.47 8.46
N PRO A 89 14.61 -5.10 8.72
CA PRO A 89 14.93 -6.38 8.09
C PRO A 89 13.88 -7.44 8.49
N ALA A 90 13.80 -8.50 7.68
CA ALA A 90 13.00 -9.66 8.05
C ALA A 90 13.39 -10.13 9.47
N PRO A 91 12.42 -10.41 10.34
CA PRO A 91 12.71 -10.74 11.73
C PRO A 91 13.54 -12.03 11.80
N GLU A 92 14.74 -11.92 12.37
CA GLU A 92 15.58 -13.06 12.70
C GLU A 92 15.08 -13.70 14.01
N GLY A 93 15.09 -15.04 14.09
CA GLY A 93 14.82 -15.75 15.35
C GLY A 93 13.35 -15.90 15.75
N LEU A 94 12.39 -15.68 14.84
CA LEU A 94 11.03 -16.16 15.08
C LEU A 94 11.01 -17.69 15.04
N SER A 95 11.01 -18.33 16.21
CA SER A 95 10.88 -19.80 16.35
C SER A 95 9.48 -20.34 15.97
N MET A 96 8.58 -19.48 15.50
CA MET A 96 7.25 -19.88 15.04
C MET A 96 7.31 -20.37 13.59
N LYS A 97 6.54 -21.42 13.31
CA LYS A 97 6.29 -21.88 11.94
C LYS A 97 5.08 -21.13 11.42
N ILE A 98 5.23 -20.43 10.30
CA ILE A 98 4.09 -19.83 9.58
C ILE A 98 3.67 -20.84 8.52
N CYS A 99 2.41 -21.26 8.55
CA CYS A 99 1.91 -22.29 7.65
C CYS A 99 0.64 -21.83 6.93
N ASN A 100 0.42 -22.37 5.73
CA ASN A 100 -0.87 -22.29 5.06
C ASN A 100 -1.92 -23.01 5.90
N ALA A 101 -3.02 -22.32 6.24
CA ALA A 101 -4.06 -22.86 7.12
C ALA A 101 -4.79 -24.08 6.53
N SER A 102 -4.85 -24.18 5.20
CA SER A 102 -5.59 -25.20 4.47
C SER A 102 -4.73 -26.44 4.17
N THR A 103 -3.46 -26.23 3.82
CA THR A 103 -2.54 -27.32 3.43
C THR A 103 -1.58 -27.74 4.54
N GLY A 104 -1.39 -26.91 5.57
CA GLY A 104 -0.43 -27.14 6.65
C GLY A 104 1.04 -26.90 6.24
N GLU A 105 1.29 -26.52 4.98
CA GLU A 105 2.63 -26.31 4.46
C GLU A 105 3.29 -25.07 5.07
N LEU A 106 4.57 -25.20 5.41
CA LEU A 106 5.39 -24.08 5.85
C LEU A 106 5.54 -23.06 4.73
N LEU A 107 5.21 -21.81 5.02
CA LEU A 107 5.39 -20.69 4.12
C LEU A 107 6.82 -20.17 4.27
N SER A 108 7.54 -20.12 3.16
CA SER A 108 8.85 -19.46 3.08
C SER A 108 8.68 -17.95 3.17
N PRO A 109 9.74 -17.18 3.48
CA PRO A 109 9.68 -15.72 3.43
C PRO A 109 9.19 -15.17 2.09
N ASN A 110 9.46 -15.86 0.98
CA ASN A 110 8.97 -15.44 -0.34
C ASN A 110 7.45 -15.61 -0.47
N ASP A 111 6.88 -16.66 0.13
CA ASP A 111 5.43 -16.91 0.14
C ASP A 111 4.66 -15.89 1.00
N LEU A 112 5.36 -15.19 1.90
CA LEU A 112 4.79 -14.14 2.75
C LEU A 112 4.82 -12.75 2.09
N ILE A 113 5.55 -12.61 0.99
CA ILE A 113 5.78 -11.34 0.28
C ILE A 113 5.00 -11.28 -1.04
N ALA A 114 4.52 -12.43 -1.55
CA ALA A 114 3.67 -12.57 -2.74
C ALA A 114 2.17 -12.35 -2.42
#